data_AF-A0A947KKV0-F1
#
_entry.id   AF-A0A947KKV0-F1
#
_cell.length_a   1.000
_cell.length_b   1.000
_cell.length_c   1.000
_cell.angle_alpha   90.00
_cell.angle_beta   90.00
_cell.angle_gamma   90.00
#
_symmetry.space_group_name_H-M   'P 1'
#
loop_
_entity.id
_entity.type
_entity.pdbx_description
1 polymer ?
#
loop_
_entity_poly.entity_id
_entity_poly.type
_entity_poly.pdbx_seq_one_letter_code
_entity_poly.pdbx_strand_id
1 'polypeptide(L)'
;MGTSSYAETVNKSKLKAGAIRSHLTDLASRGLDEAYVTTLETDITDTETKNAVQETKKAEQKVATAAVNTALSSLKAKNSEIDKLVKMTLPKETWVEFGITAKQ
;
A
#
# COMPACT_ATOMS: atom_id res chain seq x y z
N MET A 1 -19.60 -15.77 0.68
CA MET A 1 -19.43 -15.37 2.10
C MET A 1 -18.70 -14.03 2.11
N GLY A 2 -19.32 -12.97 2.62
CA GLY A 2 -18.70 -11.64 2.67
C GLY A 2 -17.62 -11.60 3.74
N THR A 3 -16.39 -11.26 3.36
CA THR A 3 -15.31 -10.94 4.30
C THR A 3 -15.70 -9.72 5.12
N SER A 4 -15.75 -9.85 6.44
CA SER A 4 -15.95 -8.71 7.35
C SER A 4 -14.83 -7.69 7.12
N SER A 5 -15.15 -6.39 7.17
CA SER A 5 -14.13 -5.36 7.06
C SER A 5 -13.15 -5.41 8.25
N TYR A 6 -11.98 -4.81 8.07
CA TYR A 6 -10.97 -4.68 9.12
C TYR A 6 -11.56 -4.11 10.42
N ALA A 7 -12.28 -2.98 10.31
CA ALA A 7 -12.86 -2.27 11.45
C ALA A 7 -13.90 -3.14 12.17
N GLU A 8 -14.76 -3.84 11.43
CA GLU A 8 -15.74 -4.75 12.02
C GLU A 8 -15.08 -5.90 12.77
N THR A 9 -13.99 -6.46 12.24
CA THR A 9 -13.28 -7.57 12.85
C THR A 9 -12.59 -7.14 14.14
N VAL A 10 -11.84 -6.02 14.11
CA VAL A 10 -11.17 -5.48 15.30
C VAL A 10 -12.18 -5.10 16.39
N ASN A 11 -13.27 -4.42 16.04
CA ASN A 11 -14.30 -4.05 17.00
C ASN A 11 -14.97 -5.28 17.64
N LYS A 12 -15.31 -6.29 16.84
CA LYS A 12 -15.86 -7.56 17.37
C LYS A 12 -14.88 -8.25 18.31
N SER A 13 -13.59 -8.27 17.98
CA SER A 13 -12.56 -8.88 18.83
C SER A 13 -12.40 -8.13 20.15
N LYS A 14 -12.42 -6.78 20.14
CA LYS A 14 -12.40 -5.96 21.36
C LYS A 14 -13.61 -6.24 22.26
N LEU A 15 -14.81 -6.29 21.68
CA LEU A 15 -16.04 -6.64 22.41
C LEU A 15 -15.94 -8.03 23.05
N LYS A 16 -15.41 -9.01 22.32
CA LYS A 16 -15.21 -10.38 22.84
C LYS A 16 -14.18 -10.42 23.96
N ALA A 17 -13.04 -9.73 23.83
CA ALA A 17 -12.03 -9.68 24.88
C ALA A 17 -12.61 -9.09 26.18
N GLY A 18 -13.35 -7.97 26.07
CA GLY A 18 -14.04 -7.36 27.22
C GLY A 18 -15.10 -8.28 27.84
N ALA A 19 -15.89 -8.98 27.03
CA ALA A 19 -16.87 -9.94 27.52
C ALA A 19 -16.19 -11.13 28.23
N ILE A 20 -15.10 -11.67 27.67
CA ILE A 20 -14.35 -12.77 28.29
C ILE A 20 -13.82 -12.33 29.66
N ARG A 21 -13.19 -11.14 29.76
CA ARG A 21 -12.72 -10.58 31.03
C ARG A 21 -13.82 -10.53 32.09
N SER A 22 -15.01 -10.05 31.73
CA SER A 22 -16.15 -9.93 32.65
C SER A 22 -16.76 -11.28 33.07
N HIS A 23 -16.50 -12.35 32.33
CA HIS A 23 -17.06 -13.70 32.55
C HIS A 23 -15.97 -14.77 32.75
N LEU A 24 -14.77 -14.37 33.21
CA LEU A 24 -13.62 -15.27 33.35
C LEU A 24 -13.94 -16.50 34.21
N THR A 25 -14.66 -16.33 35.33
CA THR A 25 -15.00 -17.43 36.24
C THR A 25 -15.80 -18.54 35.55
N ASP A 26 -16.69 -18.17 34.62
CA ASP A 26 -17.56 -19.11 33.91
C ASP A 26 -16.84 -19.75 32.72
N LEU A 27 -15.97 -18.98 32.05
CA LEU A 27 -15.36 -19.35 30.78
C LEU A 27 -13.95 -19.96 30.91
N ALA A 28 -13.27 -19.76 32.05
CA ALA A 28 -11.92 -20.30 32.27
C ALA A 28 -11.89 -21.84 32.16
N SER A 29 -12.95 -22.52 32.62
CA SER A 29 -13.09 -23.99 32.49
C SER A 29 -13.11 -24.48 31.02
N ARG A 30 -13.35 -23.58 30.08
CA ARG A 30 -13.36 -23.83 28.63
C ARG A 30 -12.10 -23.33 27.92
N GLY A 31 -11.08 -22.91 28.67
CA GLY A 31 -9.80 -22.43 28.13
C GLY A 31 -9.81 -20.96 27.70
N LEU A 32 -10.86 -20.20 28.03
CA LEU A 32 -10.87 -18.75 27.89
C LEU A 32 -10.45 -18.12 29.22
N ASP A 33 -9.20 -18.35 29.58
CA ASP A 33 -8.59 -17.87 30.82
C ASP A 33 -7.91 -16.49 30.65
N GLU A 34 -7.26 -16.02 31.72
CA GLU A 34 -6.59 -14.73 31.74
C GLU A 34 -5.43 -14.66 30.72
N ALA A 35 -4.73 -15.77 30.50
CA ALA A 35 -3.65 -15.83 29.51
C ALA A 35 -4.23 -15.69 28.10
N TYR A 36 -5.31 -16.41 27.79
CA TYR A 36 -5.98 -16.33 26.50
C TYR A 36 -6.45 -14.91 26.17
N VAL A 37 -7.14 -14.24 27.10
CA VAL A 37 -7.65 -12.89 26.84
C VAL A 37 -6.51 -11.88 26.72
N THR A 38 -5.43 -12.05 27.47
CA THR A 38 -4.22 -11.20 27.34
C THR A 38 -3.57 -11.37 25.97
N THR A 39 -3.47 -12.60 25.46
CA THR A 39 -2.98 -12.86 24.10
C THR A 39 -3.90 -12.23 23.06
N LEU A 40 -5.22 -12.37 23.21
CA LEU A 40 -6.19 -11.76 22.29
C LEU A 40 -6.07 -10.22 22.27
N GLU A 41 -5.92 -9.57 23.42
CA GLU A 41 -5.70 -8.13 23.52
C GLU A 41 -4.38 -7.70 22.85
N THR A 42 -3.34 -8.52 22.99
CA THR A 42 -2.04 -8.31 22.31
C THR A 42 -2.20 -8.40 20.79
N ASP A 43 -2.87 -9.44 20.29
CA ASP A 43 -3.11 -9.63 18.86
C ASP A 43 -3.95 -8.51 18.24
N ILE A 44 -4.95 -8.00 18.98
CA ILE A 44 -5.74 -6.83 18.58
C ILE A 44 -4.83 -5.61 18.42
N THR A 45 -3.99 -5.34 19.42
CA THR A 45 -3.10 -4.16 19.43
C THR A 45 -2.06 -4.23 18.31
N ASP A 46 -1.48 -5.41 18.09
CA ASP A 46 -0.53 -5.65 17.02
C ASP A 46 -1.20 -5.50 15.63
N THR A 47 -2.43 -5.98 15.49
CA THR A 47 -3.23 -5.79 14.27
C THR A 47 -3.48 -4.31 13.98
N GLU A 48 -3.80 -3.51 15.00
CA GLU A 48 -3.98 -2.06 14.88
C GLU A 48 -2.69 -1.35 14.49
N THR A 49 -1.58 -1.74 15.10
CA THR A 49 -0.25 -1.22 14.77
C THR A 49 0.13 -1.52 13.33
N LYS A 50 -0.06 -2.77 12.88
CA LYS A 50 0.20 -3.19 11.50
C LYS A 50 -0.65 -2.43 10.50
N ASN A 51 -1.92 -2.19 10.80
CA ASN A 51 -2.80 -1.38 9.95
C ASN A 51 -2.33 0.08 9.86
N ALA A 52 -1.93 0.70 10.98
CA ALA A 52 -1.38 2.06 10.96
C ALA A 52 -0.11 2.15 10.08
N VAL A 53 0.80 1.18 10.19
CA VAL A 53 1.99 1.09 9.33
C VAL A 53 1.59 0.92 7.85
N GLN A 54 0.60 0.10 7.56
CA GLN A 54 0.10 -0.08 6.20
C GLN A 54 -0.43 1.23 5.61
N GLU A 55 -1.24 1.98 6.35
CA GLU A 55 -1.79 3.27 5.89
C GLU A 55 -0.70 4.32 5.65
N THR A 56 0.32 4.38 6.51
CA THR A 56 1.50 5.23 6.29
C THR A 56 2.21 4.86 4.98
N LYS A 57 2.49 3.57 4.75
CA LYS A 57 3.15 3.11 3.51
C LYS A 57 2.33 3.42 2.26
N LYS A 58 0.98 3.32 2.33
CA LYS A 58 0.10 3.70 1.21
C LYS A 58 0.23 5.20 0.91
N ALA A 59 0.28 6.05 1.94
CA ALA A 59 0.46 7.48 1.77
C ALA A 59 1.81 7.81 1.12
N GLU A 60 2.90 7.21 1.63
CA GLU A 60 4.25 7.35 1.06
C GLU A 60 4.30 6.90 -0.41
N GLN A 61 3.71 5.75 -0.73
CA GLN A 61 3.66 5.23 -2.09
C GLN A 61 2.92 6.16 -3.04
N LYS A 62 1.83 6.80 -2.58
CA LYS A 62 1.08 7.78 -3.36
C LYS A 62 1.94 9.00 -3.70
N VAL A 63 2.71 9.50 -2.75
CA VAL A 63 3.64 10.62 -2.95
C VAL A 63 4.75 10.24 -3.94
N ALA A 64 5.38 9.08 -3.74
CA ALA A 64 6.43 8.58 -4.63
C ALA A 64 5.92 8.40 -6.07
N THR A 65 4.70 7.88 -6.23
CA THR A 65 4.05 7.71 -7.53
C THR A 65 3.85 9.06 -8.23
N ALA A 66 3.39 10.08 -7.51
CA ALA A 66 3.23 11.43 -8.07
C ALA A 66 4.57 12.03 -8.52
N ALA A 67 5.64 11.83 -7.75
CA ALA A 67 6.99 12.28 -8.09
C ALA A 67 7.51 11.60 -9.36
N VAL A 68 7.39 10.28 -9.46
CA VAL A 68 7.79 9.50 -10.65
C VAL A 68 7.01 9.95 -11.89
N ASN A 69 5.70 10.14 -11.78
CA ASN A 69 4.87 10.59 -12.90
C ASN A 69 5.27 11.99 -13.40
N THR A 70 5.65 12.88 -12.46
CA THR A 70 6.14 14.23 -12.79
C THR A 70 7.47 14.16 -13.54
N ALA A 71 8.43 13.39 -13.02
CA ALA A 71 9.74 13.21 -13.65
C ALA A 71 9.61 12.57 -15.04
N LEU A 72 8.76 11.54 -15.18
CA LEU A 72 8.51 10.87 -16.46
C LEU A 72 7.89 11.81 -17.49
N SER A 73 6.96 12.67 -17.08
CA SER A 73 6.35 13.67 -17.97
C SER A 73 7.39 14.68 -18.45
N SER A 74 8.28 15.14 -17.56
CA SER A 74 9.40 16.02 -17.94
C SER A 74 10.34 15.35 -18.93
N LEU A 75 10.73 14.09 -18.70
CA LEU A 75 11.57 13.32 -19.63
C LEU A 75 10.90 13.15 -20.99
N LYS A 76 9.60 12.82 -21.03
CA LYS A 76 8.86 12.71 -22.30
C LYS A 76 8.84 14.02 -23.09
N ALA A 77 8.65 15.15 -22.41
CA ALA A 77 8.69 16.46 -23.06
C ALA A 77 10.08 16.78 -23.63
N LYS A 78 11.14 16.51 -22.85
CA LYS A 78 12.53 16.69 -23.31
C LYS A 78 12.86 15.79 -24.49
N ASN A 79 12.51 14.51 -24.43
CA ASN A 79 12.75 13.58 -25.53
C ASN A 79 11.98 13.99 -26.79
N SER A 80 10.73 14.47 -26.66
CA SER A 80 9.97 14.97 -27.80
C SER A 80 10.64 16.16 -28.49
N GLU A 81 11.21 17.08 -27.71
CA GLU A 81 11.94 18.24 -28.27
C GLU A 81 13.27 17.81 -28.90
N ILE A 82 14.01 16.91 -28.26
CA ILE A 82 15.24 16.33 -28.84
C ILE A 82 14.92 15.66 -30.18
N ASP A 83 13.89 14.81 -30.23
CA ASP A 83 13.45 14.15 -31.46
C ASP A 83 13.13 15.16 -32.56
N LYS A 84 12.45 16.25 -32.22
CA LYS A 84 12.11 17.31 -33.17
C LYS A 84 13.36 17.98 -33.73
N LEU A 85 14.29 18.37 -32.86
CA LEU A 85 15.53 19.03 -33.25
C LEU A 85 16.40 18.11 -34.13
N VAL A 86 16.57 16.85 -33.73
CA VAL A 86 17.31 15.84 -34.52
C VAL A 86 16.70 15.71 -35.92
N LYS A 87 15.37 15.59 -36.03
CA LYS A 87 14.68 15.46 -37.32
C LYS A 87 14.82 16.70 -38.21
N MET A 88 14.95 17.89 -37.62
CA MET A 88 15.13 19.15 -38.35
C MET A 88 16.57 19.38 -38.80
N THR A 89 17.56 18.82 -38.10
CA THR A 89 18.97 19.13 -38.32
C THR A 89 19.73 18.03 -39.06
N LEU A 90 19.37 16.76 -38.83
CA LEU A 90 20.14 15.61 -39.30
C LEU A 90 19.36 14.77 -40.33
N PRO A 91 20.07 14.13 -41.28
CA PRO A 91 19.46 13.25 -42.26
C PRO A 91 18.82 12.01 -41.59
N LYS A 92 17.80 11.43 -42.22
CA LYS A 92 16.93 10.40 -41.63
C LYS A 92 17.68 9.13 -41.23
N GLU A 93 18.76 8.83 -41.93
CA GLU A 93 19.61 7.66 -41.72
C GLU A 93 20.28 7.68 -40.33
N THR A 94 20.55 8.87 -39.77
CA THR A 94 21.22 9.00 -38.46
C THR A 94 20.25 9.02 -37.28
N TRP A 95 18.93 9.07 -37.52
CA TRP A 95 17.93 9.18 -36.45
C TRP A 95 17.91 7.97 -35.50
N VAL A 96 18.26 6.78 -36.01
CA VAL A 96 18.30 5.55 -35.21
C VAL A 96 19.31 5.61 -34.06
N GLU A 97 20.39 6.37 -34.23
CA GLU A 97 21.41 6.60 -33.18
C GLU A 97 20.84 7.33 -31.96
N PHE A 98 19.77 8.10 -32.17
CA PHE A 98 19.04 8.82 -31.12
C PHE A 98 17.83 8.01 -30.58
N GLY A 99 17.70 6.75 -30.96
CA GLY A 99 16.56 5.90 -30.59
C GLY A 99 15.26 6.26 -31.33
N ILE A 100 15.34 7.07 -32.38
CA ILE A 100 14.18 7.46 -33.20
C ILE A 100 14.01 6.43 -34.31
N THR A 101 13.10 5.48 -34.12
CA THR A 101 12.67 4.61 -35.22
C THR A 101 11.81 5.40 -36.21
N ALA A 102 12.30 5.54 -37.44
CA ALA A 102 11.46 5.98 -38.54
C ALA A 102 10.29 4.99 -38.68
N LYS A 103 9.04 5.47 -38.57
CA LYS A 103 7.91 4.67 -39.05
C LYS A 103 8.20 4.30 -40.52
N GLN A 104 8.13 3.00 -40.79
CA GLN A 104 8.05 2.51 -42.16
C GLN A 104 6.82 3.09 -42.85
#